data_AF-A0A8J2YL21-F1
#
_entry.id   AF-A0A8J2YL21-F1
#
_cell.length_a   1.000
_cell.length_b   1.000
_cell.length_c   1.000
_cell.angle_alpha   90.00
_cell.angle_beta   90.00
_cell.angle_gamma   90.00
#
_symmetry.space_group_name_H-M   'P 1'
#
loop_
_entity.id
_entity.type
_entity.pdbx_description
1 polymer ?
#
loop_
_entity_poly.entity_id
_entity_poly.type
_entity_poly.pdbx_seq_one_letter_code
_entity_poly.pdbx_strand_id
1 'polypeptide(L)'
;MSILKFKSFWILGIAILFFLIYIAINSLTFLTVINGLSFVGIVYLLVGFSLFVFYGGFFNIFGTSFKRFFKSNGQRRVDELNQSEEEVYYNRKAESSSEFNPSGKPLPMWVKLLILYGAIFFIISLILSFFY
;
A
#
# COMPACT_ATOMS: atom_id res chain seq x y z
N MET A 1 16.57 -9.02 -9.40
CA MET A 1 15.34 -8.65 -10.15
C MET A 1 15.79 -7.88 -11.38
N SER A 2 15.56 -8.39 -12.60
CA SER A 2 16.23 -7.84 -13.79
C SER A 2 15.76 -6.41 -14.09
N ILE A 3 16.72 -5.55 -14.42
CA ILE A 3 16.53 -4.16 -14.88
C ILE A 3 15.46 -4.06 -15.98
N LEU A 4 15.26 -5.15 -16.74
CA LEU A 4 14.21 -5.32 -17.74
C LEU A 4 12.78 -5.12 -17.20
N LYS A 5 12.43 -5.69 -16.04
CA LYS A 5 11.06 -5.56 -15.49
C LYS A 5 10.75 -4.12 -15.07
N PHE A 6 11.75 -3.40 -14.55
CA PHE A 6 11.62 -2.00 -14.18
C PHE A 6 11.51 -1.10 -15.42
N LYS A 7 12.35 -1.32 -16.44
CA LYS A 7 12.27 -0.62 -17.73
C LYS A 7 10.92 -0.81 -18.41
N SER A 8 10.40 -2.04 -18.41
CA SER A 8 9.08 -2.33 -18.98
C SER A 8 7.96 -1.54 -18.30
N PHE A 9 8.05 -1.30 -16.99
CA PHE A 9 7.05 -0.55 -16.25
C PHE A 9 7.04 0.94 -16.62
N TRP A 10 8.23 1.53 -16.77
CA TRP A 10 8.39 2.91 -17.25
C TRP A 10 7.89 3.10 -18.68
N ILE A 11 8.20 2.15 -19.56
CA ILE A 11 7.73 2.17 -20.95
C ILE A 11 6.19 2.11 -21.00
N LEU A 12 5.58 1.26 -20.17
CA LEU A 12 4.12 1.16 -20.09
C LEU A 12 3.49 2.45 -19.56
N GLY A 13 4.08 3.08 -18.53
CA GLY A 13 3.62 4.36 -18.00
C GLY A 13 3.70 5.49 -19.03
N ILE A 14 4.80 5.55 -19.80
CA ILE A 14 4.98 6.51 -20.89
C ILE A 14 3.95 6.28 -22.00
N ALA A 15 3.71 5.01 -22.38
CA ALA A 15 2.71 4.68 -23.40
C ALA A 15 1.29 5.08 -22.97
N ILE A 16 0.94 4.86 -21.70
CA ILE A 16 -0.35 5.28 -21.12
C ILE A 16 -0.48 6.81 -21.12
N LEU A 17 0.60 7.53 -20.81
CA LEU A 17 0.61 8.99 -20.83
C LEU A 17 0.41 9.54 -22.25
N PHE A 18 1.09 8.97 -23.25
CA PHE A 18 0.88 9.33 -24.66
C PHE A 18 -0.53 8.99 -25.15
N PHE A 19 -1.10 7.86 -24.71
CA PHE A 19 -2.47 7.48 -25.03
C PHE A 19 -3.49 8.45 -24.43
N LEU A 20 -3.29 8.87 -23.17
CA LEU A 20 -4.09 9.90 -22.51
C LEU A 20 -4.00 11.25 -23.22
N ILE A 21 -2.80 11.67 -23.64
CA ILE A 21 -2.59 12.88 -24.44
C ILE A 21 -3.29 12.78 -25.79
N TYR A 22 -3.19 11.64 -26.47
CA TYR A 22 -3.86 11.41 -27.75
C TYR A 22 -5.39 11.49 -27.64
N ILE A 23 -5.96 10.92 -26.57
CA ILE A 23 -7.39 11.05 -26.26
C ILE A 23 -7.74 12.50 -25.92
N ALA A 24 -6.95 13.19 -25.12
CA ALA A 24 -7.21 14.59 -24.77
C ALA A 24 -7.20 15.52 -25.99
N ILE A 25 -6.37 15.23 -27.00
CA ILE A 25 -6.29 16.02 -28.23
C ILE A 25 -7.44 15.69 -29.19
N ASN A 26 -7.86 14.42 -29.30
CA ASN A 26 -8.89 14.01 -30.27
C ASN A 26 -10.31 14.01 -29.72
N SER A 27 -10.50 13.85 -28.41
CA SER A 27 -11.81 13.94 -27.75
C SER A 27 -11.94 15.33 -27.11
N LEU A 28 -12.80 16.17 -27.70
CA LEU A 28 -13.07 17.55 -27.24
C LEU A 28 -13.67 17.67 -25.83
N THR A 29 -13.98 16.57 -25.15
CA THR A 29 -14.58 16.60 -23.81
C THR A 29 -13.57 16.29 -22.73
N PHE A 30 -13.33 17.29 -21.87
CA PHE A 30 -12.55 17.19 -20.63
C PHE A 30 -13.01 16.00 -19.75
N LEU A 31 -14.30 15.65 -19.82
CA LEU A 31 -14.90 14.49 -19.19
C LEU A 31 -14.25 13.16 -19.60
N THR A 32 -13.83 13.00 -20.86
CA THR A 32 -13.17 11.78 -21.34
C THR A 32 -11.78 11.62 -20.72
N VAL A 33 -11.07 12.72 -20.50
CA VAL A 33 -9.75 12.72 -19.86
C VAL A 33 -9.88 12.34 -18.39
N ILE A 34 -10.87 12.90 -17.68
CA ILE A 34 -11.18 12.54 -16.30
C ILE A 34 -11.50 11.04 -16.20
N ASN A 35 -12.41 10.54 -17.04
CA ASN A 35 -12.78 9.13 -17.04
C ASN A 35 -11.59 8.21 -17.37
N GLY A 36 -10.73 8.61 -18.30
CA GLY A 36 -9.51 7.89 -18.65
C GLY A 36 -8.54 7.80 -17.46
N LEU A 37 -8.28 8.91 -16.79
CA LEU A 37 -7.42 8.96 -15.60
C LEU A 37 -7.98 8.13 -14.44
N SER A 38 -9.29 8.24 -14.19
CA SER A 38 -9.99 7.45 -13.17
C SER A 38 -9.86 5.96 -13.45
N PHE A 39 -10.14 5.54 -14.68
CA PHE A 39 -10.11 4.13 -15.08
C PHE A 39 -8.70 3.55 -14.96
N VAL A 40 -7.68 4.28 -15.45
CA VAL A 40 -6.28 3.89 -15.31
C VAL A 40 -5.90 3.76 -13.83
N GLY A 41 -6.25 4.74 -13.00
CA GLY A 41 -6.00 4.70 -11.56
C GLY A 41 -6.63 3.49 -10.87
N ILE A 42 -7.90 3.20 -11.18
CA ILE A 42 -8.64 2.04 -10.66
C ILE A 42 -7.97 0.73 -11.07
N VAL A 43 -7.57 0.58 -12.34
CA VAL A 43 -6.90 -0.65 -12.82
C VAL A 43 -5.58 -0.86 -12.08
N TYR A 44 -4.76 0.18 -11.94
CA TYR A 44 -3.52 0.11 -11.17
C TYR A 44 -3.78 -0.27 -9.70
N LEU A 45 -4.77 0.34 -9.05
CA LEU A 45 -5.14 -0.01 -7.68
C LEU A 45 -5.60 -1.46 -7.57
N LEU A 46 -6.46 -1.94 -8.48
CA LEU A 46 -6.95 -3.32 -8.49
C LEU A 46 -5.81 -4.33 -8.61
N VAL A 47 -4.91 -4.12 -9.57
CA VAL A 47 -3.73 -4.99 -9.78
C VAL A 47 -2.79 -4.91 -8.59
N GLY A 48 -2.54 -3.71 -8.07
CA GLY A 48 -1.67 -3.48 -6.91
C GLY A 48 -2.20 -4.13 -5.63
N PHE A 49 -3.49 -3.97 -5.35
CA PHE A 49 -4.15 -4.61 -4.22
C PHE A 49 -4.19 -6.12 -4.36
N SER A 50 -4.49 -6.65 -5.55
CA SER A 50 -4.46 -8.09 -5.80
C SER A 50 -3.07 -8.66 -5.49
N LEU A 51 -2.01 -8.05 -6.03
CA LEU A 51 -0.63 -8.44 -5.74
C LEU A 51 -0.30 -8.28 -4.25
N PHE A 52 -0.77 -7.22 -3.60
CA PHE A 52 -0.58 -7.01 -2.17
C PHE A 52 -1.20 -8.12 -1.31
N VAL A 53 -2.38 -8.63 -1.68
CA VAL A 53 -3.00 -9.80 -1.03
C VAL A 53 -2.19 -11.07 -1.33
N PHE A 54 -1.79 -11.30 -2.58
CA PHE A 54 -0.98 -12.47 -2.97
C PHE A 54 0.37 -12.54 -2.25
N TYR A 55 1.03 -11.40 -2.02
CA TYR A 55 2.28 -11.32 -1.26
C TYR A 55 2.08 -11.37 0.27
N GLY A 56 0.85 -11.59 0.76
CA GLY A 56 0.55 -11.69 2.19
C GLY A 56 0.63 -10.36 2.95
N GLY A 57 0.70 -9.23 2.23
CA GLY A 57 0.78 -7.89 2.81
C GLY A 57 -0.43 -7.57 3.68
N PHE A 58 -1.62 -7.99 3.23
CA PHE A 58 -2.87 -7.77 3.94
C PHE A 58 -2.88 -8.46 5.31
N PHE A 59 -2.59 -9.75 5.35
CA PHE A 59 -2.59 -10.52 6.60
C PHE A 59 -1.48 -10.10 7.56
N ASN A 60 -0.33 -9.66 7.08
CA ASN A 60 0.76 -9.19 7.93
C ASN A 60 0.40 -7.87 8.64
N ILE A 61 -0.19 -6.90 7.91
CA ILE A 61 -0.64 -5.62 8.48
C ILE A 61 -1.83 -5.81 9.42
N PHE A 62 -2.80 -6.65 9.05
CA PHE A 62 -3.95 -6.96 9.90
C PHE A 62 -3.51 -7.72 11.15
N GLY A 63 -2.64 -8.72 11.03
CA GLY A 63 -2.11 -9.48 12.16
C GLY A 63 -1.33 -8.61 13.15
N THR A 64 -0.49 -7.69 12.66
CA THR A 64 0.23 -6.75 13.54
C THR A 64 -0.68 -5.72 14.20
N SER A 65 -1.64 -5.17 13.45
CA SER A 65 -2.62 -4.21 14.00
C SER A 65 -3.54 -4.87 15.03
N PHE A 66 -4.01 -6.09 14.76
CA PHE A 66 -4.85 -6.87 15.65
C PHE A 66 -4.09 -7.29 16.91
N LYS A 67 -2.85 -7.79 16.76
CA LYS A 67 -1.98 -8.12 17.90
C LYS A 67 -1.74 -6.89 18.77
N ARG A 68 -1.43 -5.73 18.21
CA ARG A 68 -1.26 -4.47 18.97
C ARG A 68 -2.53 -4.06 19.71
N PHE A 69 -3.69 -4.18 19.08
CA PHE A 69 -4.97 -3.80 19.68
C PHE A 69 -5.32 -4.70 20.89
N PHE A 70 -5.17 -6.02 20.75
CA PHE A 70 -5.46 -6.96 21.85
C PHE A 70 -4.38 -6.92 22.95
N LYS A 71 -3.11 -6.75 22.58
CA LYS A 71 -2.01 -6.60 23.54
C LYS A 71 -2.16 -5.34 24.41
N SER A 72 -2.62 -4.24 23.81
CA SER A 72 -2.85 -2.96 24.52
C SER A 72 -3.93 -3.04 25.60
N ASN A 73 -4.99 -3.82 25.38
CA ASN A 73 -6.15 -3.82 26.28
C ASN A 73 -6.13 -4.95 27.33
N GLY A 74 -5.48 -6.08 27.05
CA GLY A 74 -5.42 -7.22 27.98
C GLY A 74 -4.22 -7.21 28.92
N GLN A 75 -3.03 -6.88 28.40
CA GLN A 75 -1.77 -7.04 29.15
C GLN A 75 -1.53 -5.89 30.14
N ARG A 76 -1.98 -4.68 29.81
CA ARG A 76 -1.83 -3.50 30.67
C ARG A 76 -2.50 -3.68 32.05
N ARG A 77 -3.62 -4.42 32.11
CA ARG A 77 -4.33 -4.71 33.37
C ARG A 77 -3.74 -5.87 34.17
N VAL A 78 -3.04 -6.80 33.52
CA VAL A 78 -2.48 -8.00 34.18
C VAL A 78 -1.05 -7.72 34.66
N ASP A 79 -0.28 -6.94 33.90
CA ASP A 79 1.09 -6.54 34.25
C ASP A 79 1.10 -5.55 35.44
N GLU A 80 0.05 -4.73 35.62
CA GLU A 80 -0.10 -3.83 36.77
C GLU A 80 -0.47 -4.57 38.07
N LEU A 81 -0.97 -5.81 37.99
CA LEU A 81 -1.48 -6.55 39.15
C LEU A 81 -0.48 -7.57 39.73
N ASN A 82 0.62 -7.91 39.04
CA ASN A 82 1.44 -9.08 39.40
C ASN A 82 2.98 -8.93 39.42
N GLN A 83 3.61 -7.81 39.03
CA GLN A 83 5.09 -7.77 39.00
C GLN A 83 5.70 -6.46 39.51
N SER A 84 6.77 -6.61 40.30
CA SER A 84 7.72 -5.56 40.67
C SER A 84 8.34 -4.93 39.42
N GLU A 85 8.57 -3.61 39.44
CA GLU A 85 8.96 -2.79 38.29
C GLU A 85 10.20 -3.30 37.51
N GLU A 86 11.06 -4.11 38.14
CA GLU A 86 12.26 -4.71 37.53
C GLU A 86 11.98 -5.85 36.53
N GLU A 87 10.98 -6.72 36.78
CA GLU A 87 10.67 -7.84 35.88
C GLU A 87 9.95 -7.37 34.60
N VAL A 88 9.13 -6.32 34.73
CA VAL A 88 8.42 -5.70 33.59
C VAL A 88 9.41 -5.06 32.61
N TYR A 89 10.51 -4.48 33.11
CA TYR A 89 11.55 -3.87 32.28
C TYR A 89 12.36 -4.92 31.51
N TYR A 90 12.72 -6.03 32.17
CA TYR A 90 13.45 -7.14 31.53
C TYR A 90 12.59 -7.89 30.50
N ASN A 91 11.31 -8.16 30.81
CA ASN A 91 10.39 -8.82 29.87
C ASN A 91 10.07 -7.96 28.64
N ARG A 92 9.92 -6.64 28.77
CA ARG A 92 9.78 -5.76 27.59
C ARG A 92 11.02 -5.75 26.70
N LYS A 93 12.21 -5.80 27.29
CA LYS A 93 13.48 -5.79 26.56
C LYS A 93 13.76 -7.15 25.89
N ALA A 94 13.29 -8.24 26.49
CA ALA A 94 13.33 -9.59 25.94
C ALA A 94 12.27 -9.82 24.84
N GLU A 95 11.05 -9.28 24.98
CA GLU A 95 10.04 -9.27 23.91
C GLU A 95 10.43 -8.37 22.74
N SER A 96 11.13 -7.26 22.97
CA SER A 96 11.65 -6.40 21.89
C SER A 96 12.84 -7.02 21.14
N SER A 97 13.48 -8.06 21.70
CA SER A 97 14.62 -8.76 21.09
C SER A 97 14.25 -10.14 20.52
N SER A 98 13.09 -10.68 20.88
CA SER A 98 12.50 -11.91 20.30
C SER A 98 11.35 -11.62 19.33
N GLU A 99 11.19 -10.37 18.89
CA GLU A 99 10.08 -9.93 18.06
C GLU A 99 10.23 -10.45 16.61
N PHE A 100 9.68 -11.65 16.42
CA PHE A 100 8.96 -12.09 15.24
C PHE A 100 9.69 -11.86 13.93
N ASN A 101 10.43 -12.88 13.46
CA ASN A 101 10.84 -12.99 12.07
C ASN A 101 9.57 -13.09 11.22
N PRO A 102 9.09 -12.02 10.56
CA PRO A 102 7.94 -12.13 9.69
C PRO A 102 8.49 -12.82 8.45
N SER A 103 8.38 -14.14 8.38
CA SER A 103 8.68 -14.90 7.16
C SER A 103 7.74 -14.54 6.00
N GLY A 104 6.92 -13.50 6.14
CA GLY A 104 6.33 -12.77 5.04
C GLY A 104 7.42 -11.99 4.30
N LYS A 105 7.84 -12.51 3.15
CA LYS A 105 8.77 -11.82 2.24
C LYS A 105 8.35 -10.36 2.09
N PRO A 106 9.26 -9.40 2.25
CA PRO A 106 8.91 -7.99 2.14
C PRO A 106 8.25 -7.74 0.79
N LEU A 107 7.14 -7.01 0.81
CA LEU A 107 6.43 -6.60 -0.41
C LEU A 107 7.43 -6.01 -1.39
N PRO A 108 7.48 -6.52 -2.63
CA PRO A 108 8.41 -5.99 -3.60
C PRO A 108 8.19 -4.49 -3.82
N MET A 109 9.26 -3.71 -3.90
CA MET A 109 9.18 -2.25 -4.03
C MET A 109 8.31 -1.79 -5.21
N TRP A 110 8.33 -2.54 -6.32
CA TRP A 110 7.51 -2.25 -7.50
C TRP A 110 6.00 -2.39 -7.24
N VAL A 111 5.56 -3.30 -6.37
CA VAL A 111 4.13 -3.42 -5.99
C VAL A 111 3.69 -2.20 -5.20
N LYS A 112 4.53 -1.73 -4.26
CA LYS A 112 4.27 -0.50 -3.50
C LYS A 112 4.17 0.72 -4.42
N LEU A 113 5.10 0.83 -5.38
CA LEU A 113 5.08 1.89 -6.39
C LEU A 113 3.83 1.83 -7.27
N LEU A 114 3.42 0.63 -7.67
CA LEU A 114 2.23 0.43 -8.50
C LEU A 114 0.96 0.92 -7.78
N ILE A 115 0.79 0.58 -6.50
CA ILE A 115 -0.32 1.08 -5.67
C ILE A 115 -0.24 2.61 -5.53
N LEU A 116 0.95 3.15 -5.30
CA LEU A 116 1.16 4.59 -5.15
C LEU A 116 0.78 5.35 -6.44
N TYR A 117 1.22 4.89 -7.61
CA TYR A 117 0.87 5.50 -8.88
C TYR A 117 -0.63 5.41 -9.16
N GLY A 118 -1.26 4.27 -8.89
CA GLY A 118 -2.71 4.11 -9.01
C GLY A 118 -3.47 5.11 -8.13
N ALA A 119 -3.04 5.28 -6.88
CA ALA A 119 -3.63 6.25 -5.95
C ALA A 119 -3.46 7.69 -6.46
N ILE A 120 -2.29 8.06 -6.97
CA ILE A 120 -2.02 9.40 -7.52
C ILE A 120 -2.94 9.68 -8.71
N PHE A 121 -3.02 8.77 -9.68
CA PHE A 121 -3.89 8.95 -10.86
C PHE A 121 -5.37 9.08 -10.46
N PHE A 122 -5.82 8.27 -9.50
CA PHE A 122 -7.17 8.33 -8.99
C PHE A 122 -7.47 9.64 -8.26
N ILE A 123 -6.56 10.12 -7.42
CA ILE A 123 -6.71 11.40 -6.70
C ILE A 123 -6.72 12.58 -7.69
N ILE A 124 -5.81 12.59 -8.67
CA ILE A 124 -5.79 13.62 -9.71
C ILE A 124 -7.11 13.62 -10.47
N SER A 125 -7.62 12.45 -10.84
CA SER A 125 -8.92 12.33 -11.48
C SER A 125 -10.06 12.88 -10.62
N LEU A 126 -10.07 12.60 -9.32
CA LEU A 126 -11.08 13.12 -8.40
C LEU A 126 -11.02 14.65 -8.30
N ILE A 127 -9.81 15.20 -8.19
CA ILE A 127 -9.60 16.65 -8.15
C ILE A 127 -10.10 17.29 -9.45
N LEU A 128 -9.70 16.76 -10.61
CA LEU A 128 -10.16 17.26 -11.90
C LEU A 128 -11.67 17.14 -12.07
N SER A 129 -12.27 16.07 -11.55
CA SER A 129 -13.73 15.88 -11.53
C SER A 129 -14.47 16.87 -10.63
N PHE A 130 -13.81 17.44 -9.61
CA PHE A 130 -14.41 18.46 -8.75
C PHE A 130 -14.44 19.84 -9.42
N PHE A 131 -13.46 20.11 -10.29
CA PHE A 131 -13.34 21.39 -11.00
C PHE A 131 -14.07 21.42 -12.35
N TYR A 132 -14.64 20.30 -12.79
CA TYR A 132 -15.45 20.18 -14.00
C TYR A 132 -16.93 20.13 -13.65
#